data_AF-W1I4H8-F1
#
_entry.id   AF-W1I4H8-F1
#
_cell.length_a   1.000
_cell.length_b   1.000
_cell.length_c   1.000
_cell.angle_alpha   90.00
_cell.angle_beta   90.00
_cell.angle_gamma   90.00
#
_symmetry.space_group_name_H-M   'P 1'
#
loop_
_entity.id
_entity.type
_entity.pdbx_description
1 polymer ?
#
loop_
_entity_poly.entity_id
_entity_poly.type
_entity_poly.pdbx_seq_one_letter_code
_entity_poly.pdbx_strand_id
1 'polypeptide(L)' 'MQDELTRLLQQDPEACRFYNSLPDYAKEGVMERHYMVHSEEDLKRIANNLMQNC' A
#
# COMPACT_ATOMS: atom_id res chain seq x y z
N MET A 1 13.37 -4.45 -11.28
CA MET A 1 11.94 -4.61 -11.63
C MET A 1 11.20 -3.58 -10.84
N GLN A 2 10.33 -2.78 -11.46
CA GLN A 2 9.62 -1.71 -10.78
C GLN A 2 8.26 -2.29 -10.38
N ASP A 3 8.06 -2.52 -9.08
CA ASP A 3 6.84 -3.14 -8.54
C ASP A 3 5.62 -2.24 -8.74
N GLU A 4 4.46 -2.85 -8.92
CA GLU A 4 3.20 -2.16 -9.26
C GLU A 4 2.80 -1.13 -8.19
N LEU A 5 2.99 -1.48 -6.91
CA LEU A 5 2.91 -0.56 -5.78
C LEU A 5 3.80 0.68 -5.99
N THR A 6 5.07 0.50 -6.38
CA THR A 6 5.99 1.64 -6.59
C THR A 6 5.48 2.54 -7.72
N ARG A 7 4.92 1.95 -8.79
CA ARG A 7 4.34 2.73 -9.89
C ARG A 7 3.12 3.52 -9.42
N LEU A 8 2.24 2.92 -8.61
CA LEU A 8 1.10 3.60 -8.00
C LEU A 8 1.55 4.75 -7.10
N LEU A 9 2.51 4.52 -6.20
CA LEU A 9 3.02 5.56 -5.28
C LEU A 9 3.74 6.71 -6.02
N GLN A 10 4.23 6.47 -7.23
CA GLN A 10 4.83 7.52 -8.07
C GLN A 10 3.80 8.29 -8.91
N GLN A 11 2.74 7.61 -9.36
CA GLN A 11 1.70 8.23 -10.19
C GLN A 11 0.66 8.97 -9.35
N ASP A 12 0.34 8.42 -8.18
CA ASP A 12 -0.70 8.94 -7.31
C ASP A 12 -0.11 9.49 -6.01
N PRO A 13 -0.09 10.84 -5.84
CA PRO A 13 0.46 11.45 -4.65
C PRO A 13 -0.40 11.20 -3.40
N GLU A 14 -1.69 10.90 -3.53
CA GLU A 14 -2.57 10.60 -2.39
C GLU A 14 -2.30 9.20 -1.86
N ALA A 15 -2.18 8.20 -2.74
CA ALA A 15 -1.73 6.85 -2.40
C ALA A 15 -0.35 6.88 -1.73
N CYS A 16 0.57 7.70 -2.23
CA CYS A 16 1.89 7.90 -1.62
C CYS A 16 1.80 8.47 -0.20
N ARG A 17 0.97 9.50 0.01
CA ARG A 17 0.76 10.08 1.34
C ARG A 17 0.12 9.10 2.30
N PHE A 18 -0.88 8.34 1.83
CA PHE A 18 -1.53 7.31 2.64
C PHE A 18 -0.54 6.21 3.04
N TYR A 19 0.19 5.64 2.07
CA TYR A 19 1.21 4.62 2.34
C TYR A 19 2.26 5.10 3.33
N ASN A 20 2.76 6.34 3.19
CA ASN A 20 3.73 6.91 4.12
C ASN A 20 3.16 7.12 5.53
N SER A 21 1.86 7.36 5.66
CA SER A 21 1.18 7.49 6.95
C SER A 21 0.92 6.16 7.65
N LEU A 22 1.09 5.02 6.96
CA LEU A 22 0.92 3.70 7.56
C LEU A 22 2.06 3.36 8.54
N PRO A 23 1.77 2.60 9.60
CA PRO A 23 2.80 2.05 10.48
C PRO A 23 3.65 1.00 9.75
N ASP A 24 4.88 0.78 10.21
CA ASP A 24 5.86 -0.09 9.53
C ASP A 24 5.33 -1.50 9.25
N TYR A 25 4.66 -2.14 10.22
CA TYR A 25 4.07 -3.47 10.02
C TYR A 25 3.03 -3.52 8.89
N ALA A 26 2.26 -2.45 8.70
CA ALA A 26 1.28 -2.36 7.62
C ALA A 26 1.98 -2.07 6.27
N LYS A 27 3.04 -1.25 6.27
CA LYS A 27 3.88 -1.03 5.07
C LYS A 27 4.56 -2.31 4.60
N GLU A 28 5.09 -3.09 5.53
CA GLU A 28 5.68 -4.41 5.27
C GLU A 28 4.62 -5.38 4.72
N GLY A 29 3.46 -5.49 5.37
CA GLY A 29 2.39 -6.38 4.90
C GLY A 29 1.80 -5.97 3.54
N VAL A 30 1.81 -4.67 3.21
CA VAL A 30 1.47 -4.13 1.88
C VAL A 30 2.59 -4.44 0.88
N MET A 31 3.86 -4.32 1.26
CA MET A 31 4.99 -4.70 0.42
C MET A 31 4.96 -6.19 0.09
N GLU A 32 4.64 -7.07 1.04
CA GLU A 32 4.47 -8.51 0.77
C GLU A 32 3.33 -8.78 -0.22
N ARG A 33 2.32 -7.91 -0.25
CA ARG A 33 1.14 -8.00 -1.12
C ARG A 33 1.16 -6.97 -2.26
N HIS A 34 2.33 -6.47 -2.63
CA HIS A 34 2.49 -5.40 -3.62
C HIS A 34 1.85 -5.75 -4.98
N TYR A 35 1.79 -7.04 -5.32
CA TYR A 35 1.18 -7.57 -6.53
C TYR A 35 -0.36 -7.50 -6.55
N MET A 36 -1.00 -7.22 -5.42
CA MET A 36 -2.45 -7.00 -5.32
C MET A 36 -2.82 -5.51 -5.32
N VAL A 37 -1.82 -4.62 -5.29
CA VAL A 37 -2.04 -3.17 -5.16
C VAL A 37 -1.99 -2.53 -6.54
N HIS A 38 -3.14 -2.50 -7.21
CA HIS A 38 -3.28 -1.89 -8.54
C HIS A 38 -3.78 -0.44 -8.47
N SER A 39 -4.53 -0.11 -7.41
CA SER A 39 -5.13 1.21 -7.19
C SER A 39 -5.01 1.66 -5.74
N GLU A 40 -5.27 2.95 -5.49
CA GLU A 40 -5.34 3.49 -4.13
C GLU A 40 -6.38 2.75 -3.26
N GLU A 41 -7.51 2.35 -3.86
CA GLU A 41 -8.55 1.58 -3.16
C GLU A 41 -8.03 0.23 -2.68
N ASP A 42 -7.25 -0.48 -3.51
CA ASP A 42 -6.61 -1.75 -3.12
C ASP A 42 -5.60 -1.53 -1.98
N LEU A 43 -4.79 -0.48 -2.09
CA LEU A 43 -3.85 -0.08 -1.04
C LEU A 43 -4.56 0.18 0.28
N LYS A 44 -5.63 1.00 0.26
CA LYS A 44 -6.44 1.32 1.44
C LYS A 44 -7.08 0.05 2.00
N ARG A 45 -7.61 -0.83 1.15
CA ARG A 45 -8.26 -2.08 1.57
C ARG A 45 -7.28 -3.04 2.25
N ILE A 46 -6.11 -3.25 1.65
CA ILE A 46 -5.08 -4.14 2.20
C ILE A 46 -4.53 -3.57 3.50
N ALA A 47 -4.21 -2.28 3.53
CA ALA A 47 -3.75 -1.61 4.74
C ALA A 47 -4.79 -1.69 5.87
N ASN A 48 -6.07 -1.43 5.58
CA ASN A 48 -7.14 -1.56 6.58
C ASN A 48 -7.28 -3.00 7.08
N ASN A 49 -7.17 -4.00 6.21
CA ASN A 49 -7.23 -5.40 6.61
C ASN A 49 -6.07 -5.76 7.55
N LEU A 50 -4.85 -5.30 7.25
CA LEU A 50 -3.68 -5.50 8.09
C LEU A 50 -3.80 -4.77 9.44
N MET A 51 -4.38 -3.57 9.45
CA MET A 51 -4.59 -2.80 10.68
C MET A 51 -5.72 -3.33 11.56
N GLN A 52 -6.71 -4.04 10.99
CA GLN A 52 -7.83 -4.64 11.74
C GLN A 52 -7.50 -6.02 12.31
N ASN A 53 -6.52 -6.72 11.73
CA ASN A 53 -6.13 -8.08 12.13
C ASN A 53 -4.93 -8.13 13.09
N CYS A 54 -4.47 -7.00 13.62
CA CYS A 54 -3.45 -6.88 14.67
C CYS A 54 -4.06 -6.26 15.93
#